data_AF-A0A8T5MXC9-F1
#
_entry.id   AF-A0A8T5MXC9-F1
#
_cell.length_a   1.000
_cell.length_b   1.000
_cell.length_c   1.000
_cell.angle_alpha   90.00
_cell.angle_beta   90.00
_cell.angle_gamma   90.00
#
_symmetry.space_group_name_H-M   'P 1'
#
loop_
_entity.id
_entity.type
_entity.pdbx_description
1 polymer ?
#
loop_
_entity_poly.entity_id
_entity_poly.type
_entity_poly.pdbx_seq_one_letter_code
_entity_poly.pdbx_strand_id
1 'polypeptide(L)'
;MQKTKTEYYELVKDLISHDDFEKEIKKRFDEYNHLLNEDAVALLIVDEMGRNVEHVSTIRELKDAEEVTVYVAVTKIFEPRVFEKNGRKGKVVNLEIKDETGECRLVLWDRDVKLVEKGIIKENTVLKVVNGYIKKIGGGFEINVGKWGTVIPESDGLPKEMLRINFTNLSDIKPGMNVNVIGAIISKDGPKSFIRKNGSTGFVSNIVINDGTGSSRVVLWDGRAKETAKFEIGDNIEIRDGYTKPDNSAEIHVGSRGKIKKR
;
A
#
# COMPACT_ATOMS: atom_id res chain seq x y z
N MET A 1 -18.86 17.58 0.09
CA MET A 1 -18.71 19.04 0.11
C MET A 1 -17.23 19.30 -0.13
N GLN A 2 -16.85 20.14 -1.09
CA GLN A 2 -15.43 20.49 -1.26
C GLN A 2 -14.97 21.23 0.00
N LYS A 3 -13.78 20.87 0.51
CA LYS A 3 -13.14 21.59 1.60
C LYS A 3 -12.87 23.04 1.21
N THR A 4 -13.02 23.93 2.18
CA THR A 4 -12.61 25.34 2.08
C THR A 4 -11.10 25.48 2.29
N LYS A 5 -10.51 26.59 1.85
CA LYS A 5 -9.08 26.89 2.09
C LYS A 5 -8.70 26.86 3.58
N THR A 6 -9.61 27.21 4.48
CA THR A 6 -9.42 27.11 5.93
C THR A 6 -9.30 25.65 6.38
N GLU A 7 -10.15 24.76 5.86
CA GLU A 7 -10.07 23.33 6.14
C GLU A 7 -8.82 22.68 5.51
N TYR A 8 -8.34 23.21 4.38
CA TYR A 8 -7.07 22.80 3.77
C TYR A 8 -5.86 23.26 4.57
N TYR A 9 -5.88 24.48 5.12
CA TYR A 9 -4.81 24.97 5.98
C TYR A 9 -4.59 24.08 7.21
N GLU A 10 -5.66 23.53 7.80
CA GLU A 10 -5.55 22.61 8.93
C GLU A 10 -4.68 21.37 8.64
N LEU A 11 -4.54 20.98 7.37
CA LEU A 11 -3.71 19.85 6.93
C LEU A 11 -2.21 20.19 6.80
N VAL A 12 -1.87 21.48 6.74
CA VAL A 12 -0.50 21.97 6.48
C VAL A 12 0.00 22.97 7.53
N LYS A 13 -0.78 23.25 8.58
CA LYS A 13 -0.43 24.20 9.65
C LYS A 13 0.87 23.87 10.40
N ASP A 14 1.34 22.63 10.33
CA ASP A 14 2.63 22.18 10.85
C ASP A 14 3.82 22.55 9.93
N LEU A 15 3.55 22.88 8.67
CA LEU A 15 4.55 23.11 7.62
C LEU A 15 4.64 24.58 7.17
N ILE A 16 3.53 25.33 7.25
CA ILE A 16 3.44 26.71 6.79
C ILE A 16 2.56 27.54 7.73
N SER A 17 2.92 28.80 7.93
CA SER A 17 2.09 29.73 8.70
C SER A 17 0.82 30.09 7.93
N HIS A 18 -0.26 30.43 8.62
CA HIS A 18 -1.51 30.85 7.99
C HIS A 18 -1.29 32.03 7.03
N ASP A 19 -0.50 33.03 7.44
CA ASP A 19 -0.22 34.21 6.63
C ASP A 19 0.56 33.88 5.36
N ASP A 20 1.52 32.98 5.43
CA ASP A 20 2.29 32.57 4.26
C ASP A 20 1.47 31.67 3.32
N PHE A 21 0.59 30.84 3.87
CA PHE A 21 -0.35 30.05 3.09
C PHE A 21 -1.32 30.94 2.30
N GLU A 22 -1.93 31.95 2.94
CA GLU A 22 -2.80 32.91 2.27
C GLU A 22 -2.06 33.76 1.22
N LYS A 23 -0.80 34.14 1.48
CA LYS A 23 0.03 34.84 0.48
C LYS A 23 0.30 33.97 -0.73
N GLU A 24 0.64 32.70 -0.53
CA GLU A 24 0.92 31.77 -1.62
C GLU A 24 -0.34 31.48 -2.44
N ILE A 25 -1.51 31.35 -1.79
CA ILE A 25 -2.81 31.24 -2.48
C ILE A 25 -3.04 32.44 -3.38
N LYS A 26 -2.92 33.67 -2.85
CA LYS A 26 -3.16 34.89 -3.64
C LYS A 26 -2.21 35.01 -4.82
N LYS A 27 -0.92 34.77 -4.57
CA LYS A 27 0.10 34.79 -5.61
C LYS A 27 -0.24 33.83 -6.76
N ARG A 28 -0.57 32.58 -6.44
CA ARG A 28 -0.90 31.58 -7.46
C ARG A 28 -2.25 31.83 -8.13
N PHE A 29 -3.22 32.34 -7.38
CA PHE A 29 -4.53 32.75 -7.91
C PHE A 29 -4.37 33.80 -9.03
N ASP A 30 -3.47 34.76 -8.83
CA ASP A 30 -3.10 35.75 -9.85
C ASP A 30 -2.29 35.11 -11.00
N GLU A 31 -1.30 34.25 -10.71
CA GLU A 31 -0.50 33.55 -11.73
C GLU A 31 -1.34 32.67 -12.67
N TYR A 32 -2.41 32.06 -12.16
CA TYR A 32 -3.36 31.27 -12.95
C TYR A 32 -4.43 32.13 -13.65
N ASN A 33 -4.28 33.46 -13.68
CA ASN A 33 -5.23 34.40 -14.28
C ASN A 33 -6.67 34.20 -13.78
N HIS A 34 -6.85 33.87 -12.50
CA HIS A 34 -8.16 33.63 -11.87
C HIS A 34 -8.99 32.50 -12.48
N LEU A 35 -8.36 31.59 -13.26
CA LEU A 35 -9.05 30.41 -13.81
C LEU A 35 -9.43 29.41 -12.71
N LEU A 36 -8.70 29.42 -11.61
CA LEU A 36 -8.94 28.61 -10.42
C LEU A 36 -9.43 29.50 -9.29
N ASN A 37 -10.36 29.01 -8.46
CA ASN A 37 -10.75 29.71 -7.22
C ASN A 37 -9.71 29.48 -6.11
N GLU A 38 -9.77 30.26 -5.04
CA GLU A 38 -8.80 30.16 -3.92
C GLU A 38 -8.79 28.78 -3.27
N ASP A 39 -9.94 28.10 -3.16
CA ASP A 39 -10.02 26.74 -2.59
C ASP A 39 -9.30 25.69 -3.45
N ALA A 40 -9.39 25.81 -4.78
CA ALA A 40 -8.67 24.95 -5.72
C ALA A 40 -7.16 25.22 -5.66
N VAL A 41 -6.75 26.48 -5.54
CA VAL A 41 -5.34 26.83 -5.35
C VAL A 41 -4.81 26.30 -4.01
N ALA A 42 -5.61 26.41 -2.93
CA ALA A 42 -5.28 25.84 -1.64
C ALA A 42 -5.08 24.32 -1.72
N LEU A 43 -5.96 23.60 -2.43
CA LEU A 43 -5.81 22.17 -2.68
C LEU A 43 -4.49 21.86 -3.42
N LEU A 44 -4.13 22.62 -4.46
CA LEU A 44 -2.86 22.42 -5.18
C LEU A 44 -1.64 22.56 -4.25
N ILE A 45 -1.63 23.57 -3.38
CA ILE A 45 -0.55 23.77 -2.42
C ILE A 45 -0.49 22.61 -1.41
N VAL A 46 -1.63 22.18 -0.88
CA VAL A 46 -1.73 21.03 0.03
C VAL A 46 -1.25 19.74 -0.63
N ASP A 47 -1.56 19.55 -1.91
CA ASP A 47 -1.15 18.40 -2.70
C ASP A 47 0.38 18.40 -2.95
N GLU A 48 0.96 19.54 -3.32
CA GLU A 48 2.41 19.73 -3.45
C GLU A 48 3.16 19.52 -2.12
N MET A 49 2.55 19.93 -1.00
CA MET A 49 3.06 19.65 0.35
C MET A 49 2.85 18.20 0.78
N GLY A 50 2.15 17.40 -0.03
CA GLY A 50 1.92 16.00 0.25
C GLY A 50 0.90 15.73 1.33
N ARG A 51 0.09 16.72 1.70
CA ARG A 51 -0.90 16.62 2.78
C ARG A 51 -2.32 16.39 2.27
N ASN A 52 -2.53 16.34 0.96
CA ASN A 52 -3.84 16.05 0.37
C ASN A 52 -4.32 14.63 0.70
N VAL A 53 -5.45 14.51 1.39
CA VAL A 53 -6.04 13.21 1.77
C VAL A 53 -7.26 12.84 0.91
N GLU A 54 -7.63 13.68 -0.04
CA GLU A 54 -8.75 13.49 -0.95
C GLU A 54 -8.27 12.96 -2.31
N HIS A 55 -9.19 12.40 -3.10
CA HIS A 55 -8.91 11.88 -4.44
C HIS A 55 -7.80 10.81 -4.51
N VAL A 56 -7.63 10.05 -3.43
CA VAL A 56 -6.75 8.90 -3.38
C VAL A 56 -7.40 7.74 -4.14
N SER A 57 -6.69 7.17 -5.10
CA SER A 57 -7.14 5.96 -5.81
C SER A 57 -6.47 4.71 -5.24
N THR A 58 -7.09 3.57 -5.53
CA THR A 58 -6.52 2.25 -5.32
C THR A 58 -5.86 1.75 -6.62
N ILE A 59 -4.98 0.75 -6.53
CA ILE A 59 -4.27 0.14 -7.66
C ILE A 59 -5.26 -0.44 -8.69
N ARG A 60 -6.41 -0.96 -8.24
CA ARG A 60 -7.44 -1.49 -9.14
C ARG A 60 -8.14 -0.42 -9.97
N GLU A 61 -8.16 0.82 -9.49
CA GLU A 61 -8.84 1.95 -10.14
C GLU A 61 -7.96 2.66 -11.17
N LEU A 62 -6.67 2.30 -11.25
CA LEU A 62 -5.72 2.91 -12.18
C LEU A 62 -6.17 2.78 -13.63
N LYS A 63 -5.97 3.86 -14.39
CA LYS A 63 -6.23 3.93 -15.83
C LYS A 63 -5.01 4.50 -16.53
N ASP A 64 -4.81 4.05 -17.77
CA ASP A 64 -3.66 4.49 -18.56
C ASP A 64 -3.71 5.99 -18.85
N ALA A 65 -2.54 6.63 -18.86
CA ALA A 65 -2.37 8.04 -19.17
C ALA A 65 -3.07 9.03 -18.22
N GLU A 66 -3.37 8.62 -16.98
CA GLU A 66 -3.88 9.50 -15.91
C GLU A 66 -2.81 9.80 -14.84
N GLU A 67 -3.03 10.85 -14.05
CA GLU A 67 -2.27 11.12 -12.83
C GLU A 67 -3.01 10.56 -11.62
N VAL A 68 -2.27 10.11 -10.61
CA VAL A 68 -2.86 9.47 -9.43
C VAL A 68 -2.13 9.82 -8.14
N THR A 69 -2.91 9.92 -7.07
CA THR A 69 -2.43 9.89 -5.70
C THR A 69 -2.81 8.56 -5.06
N VAL A 70 -1.84 7.81 -4.52
CA VAL A 70 -2.05 6.47 -3.92
C VAL A 70 -1.29 6.31 -2.61
N TYR A 71 -1.80 5.45 -1.72
CA TYR A 71 -1.06 4.92 -0.58
C TYR A 71 -0.73 3.45 -0.82
N VAL A 72 0.56 3.12 -0.75
CA VAL A 72 1.04 1.78 -1.10
C VAL A 72 2.17 1.34 -0.20
N ALA A 73 2.28 0.04 0.06
CA ALA A 73 3.41 -0.56 0.75
C ALA A 73 4.43 -1.10 -0.27
N VAL A 74 5.71 -0.81 -0.04
CA VAL A 74 6.82 -1.39 -0.82
C VAL A 74 6.94 -2.87 -0.48
N THR A 75 6.82 -3.74 -1.49
CA THR A 75 7.03 -5.19 -1.34
C THR A 75 8.42 -5.62 -1.76
N LYS A 76 9.02 -4.91 -2.73
CA LYS A 76 10.34 -5.24 -3.25
C LYS A 76 11.02 -4.01 -3.82
N ILE A 77 12.34 -3.95 -3.67
CA ILE A 77 13.20 -2.91 -4.24
C ILE A 77 14.17 -3.57 -5.22
N PHE A 78 14.21 -3.10 -6.47
CA PHE A 78 15.21 -3.55 -7.44
C PHE A 78 16.51 -2.74 -7.31
N GLU A 79 17.60 -3.24 -7.91
CA GLU A 79 18.87 -2.51 -7.91
C GLU A 79 18.75 -1.16 -8.65
N PRO A 80 19.22 -0.04 -8.06
CA PRO A 80 19.31 1.23 -8.75
C PRO A 80 20.19 1.14 -10.00
N ARG A 81 19.71 1.72 -11.10
CA ARG A 81 20.41 1.74 -12.39
C ARG A 81 20.80 3.16 -12.75
N VAL A 82 22.01 3.33 -13.27
CA VAL A 82 22.48 4.60 -13.84
C VAL A 82 22.24 4.56 -15.35
N PHE A 83 21.79 5.67 -15.91
CA PHE A 83 21.63 5.84 -17.35
C PHE A 83 22.20 7.19 -17.80
N GLU A 84 22.43 7.35 -19.10
CA GLU A 84 22.83 8.61 -19.71
C GLU A 84 21.87 8.94 -20.85
N LYS A 85 21.35 10.18 -20.85
CA LYS A 85 20.44 10.68 -21.89
C LYS A 85 20.78 12.13 -22.20
N ASN A 86 21.01 12.45 -23.47
CA ASN A 86 21.39 13.79 -23.92
C ASN A 86 22.61 14.36 -23.16
N GLY A 87 23.61 13.53 -22.89
CA GLY A 87 24.82 13.92 -22.13
C GLY A 87 24.60 14.16 -20.63
N ARG A 88 23.40 13.88 -20.10
CA ARG A 88 23.11 13.95 -18.66
C ARG A 88 23.01 12.54 -18.08
N LYS A 89 23.73 12.30 -16.99
CA LYS A 89 23.60 11.08 -16.20
C LYS A 89 22.41 11.19 -15.26
N GLY A 90 21.58 10.16 -15.23
CA GLY A 90 20.45 10.02 -14.32
C GLY A 90 20.45 8.66 -13.62
N LYS A 91 19.64 8.54 -12.57
CA LYS A 91 19.40 7.29 -11.86
C LYS A 91 17.93 6.94 -11.87
N VAL A 92 17.66 5.63 -11.90
CA VAL A 92 16.31 5.09 -11.80
C VAL A 92 16.30 3.87 -10.89
N VAL A 93 15.29 3.75 -10.06
CA VAL A 93 15.01 2.52 -9.32
C VAL A 93 13.54 2.16 -9.46
N ASN A 94 13.29 0.88 -9.70
CA ASN A 94 11.95 0.33 -9.78
C ASN A 94 11.63 -0.34 -8.44
N LEU A 95 10.39 -0.20 -7.98
CA LEU A 95 9.86 -0.87 -6.80
C LEU A 95 8.63 -1.70 -7.20
N GLU A 96 8.41 -2.83 -6.52
CA GLU A 96 7.07 -3.44 -6.47
C GLU A 96 6.33 -2.84 -5.27
N ILE A 97 5.10 -2.40 -5.52
CA ILE A 97 4.24 -1.75 -4.53
C ILE A 97 2.87 -2.44 -4.53
N LYS A 98 2.19 -2.41 -3.39
CA LYS A 98 0.85 -2.96 -3.25
C LYS A 98 -0.03 -2.11 -2.35
N ASP A 99 -1.33 -2.22 -2.58
CA ASP A 99 -2.39 -1.87 -1.63
C ASP A 99 -3.28 -3.10 -1.43
N GLU A 100 -4.46 -2.94 -0.83
CA GLU A 100 -5.42 -4.01 -0.63
C GLU A 100 -6.11 -4.50 -1.91
N THR A 101 -6.02 -3.74 -2.99
CA THR A 101 -6.75 -4.00 -4.25
C THR A 101 -5.87 -4.61 -5.34
N GLY A 102 -4.54 -4.45 -5.25
CA GLY A 102 -3.63 -5.01 -6.24
C GLY A 102 -2.15 -4.72 -5.98
N GLU A 103 -1.34 -5.04 -6.98
CA GLU A 103 0.10 -4.77 -7.02
C GLU A 103 0.46 -4.13 -8.36
N CYS A 104 1.41 -3.20 -8.34
CA CYS A 104 1.92 -2.54 -9.54
C CYS A 104 3.38 -2.11 -9.35
N ARG A 105 4.00 -1.53 -10.39
CA ARG A 105 5.37 -1.02 -10.31
C ARG A 105 5.38 0.48 -10.01
N LEU A 106 6.27 0.91 -9.14
CA LEU A 106 6.59 2.34 -8.93
C LEU A 106 7.99 2.63 -9.48
N VAL A 107 8.14 3.73 -10.21
CA VAL A 107 9.43 4.18 -10.75
C VAL A 107 9.84 5.48 -10.10
N LEU A 108 10.99 5.44 -9.43
CA LEU A 108 11.63 6.59 -8.79
C LEU A 108 12.83 7.03 -9.63
N TRP A 109 12.98 8.34 -9.76
CA TRP A 109 14.02 8.97 -10.56
C TRP A 109 14.91 9.87 -9.71
N ASP A 110 16.20 9.93 -10.04
CA ASP A 110 17.18 10.90 -9.56
C ASP A 110 17.10 11.24 -8.06
N ARG A 111 16.39 12.32 -7.70
CA ARG A 111 16.19 12.77 -6.31
C ARG A 111 15.61 11.66 -5.44
N ASP A 112 14.61 10.97 -5.94
CA ASP A 112 13.82 10.01 -5.17
C ASP A 112 14.57 8.67 -5.02
N VAL A 113 15.50 8.35 -5.93
CA VAL A 113 16.43 7.22 -5.78
C VAL A 113 17.27 7.37 -4.51
N LYS A 114 17.63 8.60 -4.12
CA LYS A 114 18.40 8.86 -2.90
C LYS A 114 17.66 8.43 -1.63
N LEU A 115 16.32 8.37 -1.65
CA LEU A 115 15.52 7.90 -0.51
C LEU A 115 15.74 6.39 -0.28
N VAL A 116 15.90 5.63 -1.36
CA VAL A 116 16.24 4.20 -1.30
C VAL A 116 17.71 4.03 -0.90
N GLU A 117 18.63 4.77 -1.50
CA GLU A 117 20.08 4.68 -1.19
C GLU A 117 20.38 5.02 0.28
N LYS A 118 19.63 5.95 0.88
CA LYS A 118 19.73 6.32 2.30
C LYS A 118 18.99 5.35 3.24
N GLY A 119 18.32 4.33 2.71
CA GLY A 119 17.55 3.37 3.51
C GLY A 119 16.26 3.93 4.13
N ILE A 120 15.79 5.11 3.68
CA ILE A 120 14.53 5.72 4.11
C ILE A 120 13.36 4.93 3.51
N ILE A 121 13.45 4.61 2.21
CA ILE A 121 12.56 3.66 1.55
C ILE A 121 13.22 2.28 1.60
N LYS A 122 12.56 1.34 2.30
CA LYS A 122 12.93 -0.07 2.42
C LYS A 122 11.69 -0.94 2.16
N GLU A 123 11.87 -2.25 2.08
CA GLU A 123 10.73 -3.17 2.06
C GLU A 123 9.85 -2.96 3.29
N ASN A 124 8.53 -3.00 3.08
CA ASN A 124 7.47 -2.64 4.03
C ASN A 124 7.36 -1.15 4.39
N THR A 125 8.16 -0.26 3.80
CA THR A 125 7.89 1.19 3.89
C THR A 125 6.55 1.49 3.22
N VAL A 126 5.72 2.27 3.89
CA VAL A 126 4.49 2.82 3.30
C VAL A 126 4.84 4.14 2.62
N LEU A 127 4.37 4.29 1.39
CA LEU A 127 4.58 5.46 0.57
C LEU A 127 3.22 6.09 0.29
N LYS A 128 3.17 7.41 0.42
CA LYS A 128 2.24 8.21 -0.35
C LYS A 128 2.91 8.62 -1.65
N VAL A 129 2.28 8.32 -2.77
CA VAL A 129 2.68 8.84 -4.07
C VAL A 129 1.64 9.87 -4.46
N VAL A 130 2.08 11.08 -4.76
CA VAL A 130 1.24 12.19 -5.20
C VAL A 130 1.55 12.51 -6.65
N ASN A 131 0.53 12.72 -7.48
CA ASN A 131 0.63 13.04 -8.91
C ASN A 131 1.58 12.11 -9.68
N GLY A 132 1.49 10.80 -9.40
CA GLY A 132 2.20 9.79 -10.16
C GLY A 132 1.53 9.56 -11.52
N TYR A 133 2.31 9.60 -12.59
CA TYR A 133 1.79 9.35 -13.94
C TYR A 133 1.66 7.84 -14.22
N ILE A 134 0.47 7.40 -14.57
CA ILE A 134 0.18 5.99 -14.88
C ILE A 134 0.55 5.68 -16.31
N LYS A 135 1.33 4.62 -16.48
CA LYS A 135 1.64 4.03 -17.79
C LYS A 135 1.29 2.56 -17.81
N LYS A 136 0.48 2.15 -18.79
CA LYS A 136 0.20 0.75 -19.06
C LYS A 136 1.43 0.06 -19.65
N ILE A 137 1.74 -1.11 -19.12
CA ILE A 137 2.81 -1.99 -19.57
C ILE A 137 2.25 -3.39 -19.81
N GLY A 138 3.00 -4.25 -20.49
CA GLY A 138 2.54 -5.62 -20.80
C GLY A 138 2.15 -6.47 -19.58
N GLY A 139 2.55 -6.07 -18.37
CA GLY A 139 2.24 -6.75 -17.11
C GLY A 139 1.31 -5.99 -16.15
N GLY A 140 0.61 -4.93 -16.60
CA GLY A 140 -0.28 -4.13 -15.74
C GLY A 140 0.01 -2.64 -15.86
N PHE A 141 0.03 -1.94 -14.73
CA PHE A 141 0.35 -0.51 -14.66
C PHE A 141 1.70 -0.27 -13.98
N GLU A 142 2.32 0.83 -14.37
CA GLU A 142 3.50 1.39 -13.73
C GLU A 142 3.21 2.86 -13.40
N ILE A 143 3.40 3.24 -12.14
CA ILE A 143 3.29 4.62 -11.67
C ILE A 143 4.68 5.26 -11.75
N ASN A 144 4.79 6.36 -12.47
CA ASN A 144 6.02 7.14 -12.63
C ASN A 144 5.90 8.42 -11.81
N VAL A 145 6.75 8.61 -10.79
CA VAL A 145 6.70 9.81 -9.94
C VAL A 145 7.04 11.09 -10.72
N GLY A 146 7.74 10.97 -11.86
CA GLY A 146 7.85 12.07 -12.83
C GLY A 146 8.46 13.37 -12.27
N LYS A 147 8.26 14.48 -12.98
CA LYS A 147 8.75 15.80 -12.56
C LYS A 147 7.83 16.46 -11.52
N TRP A 148 6.53 16.22 -11.65
CA TRP A 148 5.48 16.89 -10.89
C TRP A 148 4.92 16.03 -9.76
N GLY A 149 5.22 14.73 -9.75
CA GLY A 149 4.86 13.87 -8.65
C GLY A 149 5.90 13.92 -7.53
N THR A 150 5.43 13.49 -6.37
CA THR A 150 6.24 13.38 -5.16
C THR A 150 6.00 12.04 -4.52
N VAL A 151 7.07 11.41 -4.03
CA VAL A 151 6.99 10.24 -3.17
C VAL A 151 7.35 10.66 -1.74
N ILE A 152 6.47 10.30 -0.81
CA ILE A 152 6.60 10.64 0.60
C ILE A 152 6.68 9.31 1.36
N PRO A 153 7.87 8.93 1.82
CA PRO A 153 8.00 7.85 2.77
C PRO A 153 7.30 8.28 4.05
N GLU A 154 6.25 7.56 4.43
CA GLU A 154 5.54 7.86 5.65
C GLU A 154 6.40 7.43 6.84
N SER A 155 7.02 8.41 7.51
CA SER A 155 7.64 8.25 8.83
C SER A 155 6.71 8.87 9.86
N ASP A 156 6.01 8.03 10.63
CA ASP A 156 5.23 8.40 11.82
C ASP A 156 4.34 9.66 11.66
N GLY A 157 3.15 9.56 11.03
CA GLY A 157 2.29 10.76 10.99
C GLY A 157 0.89 10.71 10.38
N LEU A 158 0.57 9.88 9.39
CA LEU A 158 -0.82 9.76 8.96
C LEU A 158 -1.59 8.74 9.81
N PRO A 159 -2.90 8.93 10.05
CA PRO A 159 -3.68 7.97 10.81
C PRO A 159 -3.51 6.60 10.16
N LYS A 160 -3.08 5.59 10.95
CA LYS A 160 -3.09 4.18 10.55
C LYS A 160 -4.44 3.73 9.96
N GLU A 161 -5.48 4.54 10.15
CA GLU A 161 -6.83 4.48 9.62
C GLU A 161 -6.96 4.81 8.13
N MET A 162 -5.97 5.36 7.43
CA MET A 162 -5.97 5.46 5.95
C MET A 162 -5.31 4.25 5.27
N LEU A 163 -4.52 3.47 6.02
CA LEU A 163 -4.23 2.07 5.70
C LEU A 163 -5.40 1.20 6.20
N ARG A 164 -6.65 1.51 5.81
CA ARG A 164 -7.78 0.61 6.12
C ARG A 164 -7.54 -0.70 5.40
N ILE A 165 -6.86 -1.60 6.08
CA ILE A 165 -6.81 -2.99 5.68
C ILE A 165 -8.24 -3.46 5.80
N ASN A 166 -8.91 -3.56 4.66
CA ASN A 166 -10.26 -4.07 4.60
C ASN A 166 -10.21 -5.53 5.02
N PHE A 167 -10.82 -5.81 6.16
CA PHE A 167 -11.01 -7.16 6.63
C PHE A 167 -12.30 -7.70 6.04
N THR A 168 -12.22 -8.87 5.43
CA THR A 168 -13.36 -9.60 4.91
C THR A 168 -13.96 -10.40 6.07
N ASN A 169 -15.27 -10.28 6.29
CA ASN A 169 -15.98 -11.18 7.19
C ASN A 169 -15.85 -12.62 6.66
N LEU A 170 -15.70 -13.59 7.56
CA LEU A 170 -15.53 -14.99 7.17
C LEU A 170 -16.74 -15.52 6.38
N SER A 171 -17.95 -15.01 6.66
CA SER A 171 -19.17 -15.36 5.89
C SER A 171 -19.14 -14.88 4.43
N ASP A 172 -18.36 -13.84 4.13
CA ASP A 172 -18.37 -13.17 2.83
C ASP A 172 -17.27 -13.71 1.90
N ILE A 173 -16.46 -14.65 2.38
CA ILE A 173 -15.36 -15.25 1.62
C ILE A 173 -15.91 -16.15 0.52
N LYS A 174 -15.41 -15.92 -0.69
CA LYS A 174 -15.71 -16.71 -1.90
C LYS A 174 -14.42 -17.27 -2.51
N PRO A 175 -14.50 -18.33 -3.33
CA PRO A 175 -13.37 -18.82 -4.12
C PRO A 175 -12.72 -17.72 -4.98
N GLY A 176 -11.40 -17.76 -5.12
CA GLY A 176 -10.62 -16.83 -5.97
C GLY A 176 -10.42 -15.41 -5.42
N MET A 177 -10.53 -15.19 -4.12
CA MET A 177 -10.35 -13.89 -3.46
C MET A 177 -8.98 -13.76 -2.80
N ASN A 178 -8.44 -12.54 -2.76
CA ASN A 178 -7.44 -12.15 -1.77
C ASN A 178 -8.18 -11.56 -0.56
N VAL A 179 -7.80 -11.96 0.64
CA VAL A 179 -8.50 -11.62 1.88
C VAL A 179 -7.53 -11.24 2.98
N ASN A 180 -7.92 -10.24 3.77
CA ASN A 180 -7.40 -10.02 5.11
C ASN A 180 -8.52 -10.40 6.07
N VAL A 181 -8.25 -11.17 7.11
CA VAL A 181 -9.29 -11.63 8.05
C VAL A 181 -8.83 -11.50 9.49
N ILE A 182 -9.80 -11.36 10.38
CA ILE A 182 -9.60 -11.42 11.83
C ILE A 182 -10.55 -12.48 12.36
N GLY A 183 -10.08 -13.32 13.28
CA GLY A 183 -10.94 -14.28 13.94
C GLY A 183 -10.24 -14.98 15.10
N ALA A 184 -11.04 -15.50 16.02
CA ALA A 184 -10.58 -16.34 17.12
C ALA A 184 -10.28 -17.75 16.60
N ILE A 185 -9.12 -18.30 16.97
CA ILE A 185 -8.78 -19.69 16.68
C ILE A 185 -9.72 -20.61 17.47
N ILE A 186 -10.50 -21.43 16.78
CA ILE A 186 -11.39 -22.41 17.42
C ILE A 186 -10.87 -23.85 17.29
N SER A 187 -9.92 -24.09 16.38
CA SER A 187 -9.27 -25.39 16.21
C SER A 187 -7.89 -25.23 15.57
N LYS A 188 -6.98 -26.14 15.88
CA LYS A 188 -5.60 -26.15 15.40
C LYS A 188 -5.10 -27.57 15.17
N ASP A 189 -4.43 -27.78 14.05
CA ASP A 189 -3.73 -29.01 13.70
C ASP A 189 -2.38 -28.68 13.06
N GLY A 190 -1.29 -28.98 13.78
CA GLY A 190 0.08 -28.67 13.39
C GLY A 190 0.75 -27.56 14.23
N PRO A 191 1.97 -27.13 13.85
CA PRO A 191 2.64 -27.42 12.58
C PRO A 191 3.12 -28.87 12.42
N LYS A 192 3.00 -29.42 11.20
CA LYS A 192 3.54 -30.72 10.78
C LYS A 192 4.59 -30.53 9.69
N SER A 193 5.66 -31.31 9.74
CA SER A 193 6.69 -31.33 8.68
C SER A 193 6.37 -32.36 7.59
N PHE A 194 6.80 -32.10 6.36
CA PHE A 194 6.75 -33.04 5.24
C PHE A 194 7.97 -32.86 4.33
N ILE A 195 8.26 -33.84 3.47
CA ILE A 195 9.34 -33.75 2.47
C ILE A 195 8.74 -33.38 1.11
N ARG A 196 9.28 -32.34 0.48
CA ARG A 196 8.89 -31.93 -0.88
C ARG A 196 9.49 -32.85 -1.93
N LYS A 197 8.95 -32.78 -3.15
CA LYS A 197 9.51 -33.49 -4.32
C LYS A 197 10.98 -33.18 -4.58
N ASN A 198 11.44 -31.98 -4.24
CA ASN A 198 12.84 -31.56 -4.38
C ASN A 198 13.73 -31.93 -3.18
N GLY A 199 13.25 -32.76 -2.26
CA GLY A 199 13.97 -33.19 -1.06
C GLY A 199 13.98 -32.19 0.10
N SER A 200 13.58 -30.94 -0.11
CA SER A 200 13.52 -29.96 0.99
C SER A 200 12.40 -30.25 1.99
N THR A 201 12.60 -29.89 3.26
CA THR A 201 11.56 -29.99 4.29
C THR A 201 10.57 -28.82 4.20
N GLY A 202 9.28 -29.13 4.11
CA GLY A 202 8.18 -28.17 4.20
C GLY A 202 7.41 -28.31 5.50
N PHE A 203 6.67 -27.27 5.87
CA PHE A 203 5.78 -27.30 7.04
C PHE A 203 4.36 -26.86 6.65
N VAL A 204 3.37 -27.46 7.28
CA VAL A 204 1.95 -27.11 7.12
C VAL A 204 1.27 -27.03 8.49
N SER A 205 0.40 -26.05 8.67
CA SER A 205 -0.49 -25.95 9.83
C SER A 205 -1.88 -25.62 9.34
N ASN A 206 -2.88 -26.34 9.84
CA ASN A 206 -4.28 -26.02 9.63
C ASN A 206 -4.83 -25.38 10.91
N ILE A 207 -5.57 -24.28 10.78
CA ILE A 207 -6.37 -23.74 11.87
C ILE A 207 -7.79 -23.49 11.36
N VAL A 208 -8.74 -23.42 12.27
CA VAL A 208 -10.09 -22.90 11.98
C VAL A 208 -10.27 -21.66 12.81
N ILE A 209 -10.72 -20.59 12.17
CA ILE A 209 -11.03 -19.32 12.83
C ILE A 209 -12.52 -19.02 12.74
N ASN A 210 -13.03 -18.27 13.71
CA ASN A 210 -14.40 -17.74 13.74
C ASN A 210 -14.37 -16.26 14.13
N ASP A 211 -15.17 -15.44 13.46
CA ASP A 211 -15.25 -13.98 13.68
C ASP A 211 -16.63 -13.52 14.14
N GLY A 212 -17.52 -14.46 14.49
CA GLY A 212 -18.93 -14.22 14.79
C GLY A 212 -19.85 -14.20 13.57
N THR A 213 -19.33 -13.95 12.37
CA THR A 213 -20.12 -14.00 11.11
C THR A 213 -20.09 -15.39 10.48
N GLY A 214 -18.98 -16.11 10.64
CA GLY A 214 -18.81 -17.45 10.11
C GLY A 214 -17.53 -18.11 10.62
N SER A 215 -17.20 -19.26 10.04
CA SER A 215 -15.94 -19.96 10.30
C SER A 215 -15.24 -20.28 8.99
N SER A 216 -13.93 -20.19 8.97
CA SER A 216 -13.12 -20.57 7.80
C SER A 216 -11.89 -21.36 8.21
N ARG A 217 -11.55 -22.35 7.39
CA ARG A 217 -10.29 -23.08 7.50
C ARG A 217 -9.17 -22.24 6.91
N VAL A 218 -8.04 -22.18 7.62
CA VAL A 218 -6.83 -21.50 7.17
C VAL A 218 -5.70 -22.52 7.08
N VAL A 219 -5.04 -22.57 5.92
CA VAL A 219 -3.90 -23.44 5.63
C VAL A 219 -2.64 -22.58 5.54
N LEU A 220 -1.77 -22.71 6.52
CA LEU A 220 -0.52 -21.96 6.60
C LEU A 220 0.66 -22.83 6.18
N TRP A 221 1.61 -22.23 5.46
CA TRP A 221 2.79 -22.92 4.94
C TRP A 221 4.09 -22.40 5.56
N ASP A 222 5.06 -23.30 5.72
CA ASP A 222 6.45 -23.01 6.07
C ASP A 222 6.63 -22.13 7.31
N GLY A 223 7.21 -20.95 7.18
CA GLY A 223 7.44 -20.05 8.32
C GLY A 223 6.14 -19.69 9.03
N ARG A 224 5.05 -19.49 8.27
CA ARG A 224 3.73 -19.16 8.80
C ARG A 224 3.09 -20.35 9.49
N ALA A 225 3.32 -21.57 8.99
CA ALA A 225 2.96 -22.78 9.70
C ALA A 225 3.67 -22.87 11.05
N LYS A 226 4.98 -22.61 11.10
CA LYS A 226 5.74 -22.63 12.36
C LYS A 226 5.30 -21.56 13.34
N GLU A 227 4.91 -20.39 12.86
CA GLU A 227 4.40 -19.30 13.68
C GLU A 227 3.13 -19.70 14.45
N THR A 228 2.31 -20.62 13.94
CA THR A 228 1.11 -21.08 14.66
C THR A 228 1.43 -21.74 15.98
N ALA A 229 2.63 -22.29 16.18
CA ALA A 229 3.06 -22.86 17.46
C ALA A 229 3.01 -21.85 18.62
N LYS A 230 3.01 -20.54 18.32
CA LYS A 230 2.94 -19.45 19.31
C LYS A 230 1.51 -19.03 19.70
N PHE A 231 0.50 -19.56 19.01
CA PHE A 231 -0.91 -19.20 19.23
C PHE A 231 -1.67 -20.36 19.85
N GLU A 232 -2.63 -20.03 20.70
CA GLU A 232 -3.51 -20.98 21.38
C GLU A 232 -4.95 -20.91 20.85
N ILE A 233 -5.74 -21.95 21.11
CA ILE A 233 -7.19 -21.90 20.88
C ILE A 233 -7.78 -20.80 21.77
N GLY A 234 -8.66 -19.99 21.18
CA GLY A 234 -9.23 -18.78 21.77
C GLY A 234 -8.47 -17.51 21.41
N ASP A 235 -7.22 -17.59 20.92
CA ASP A 235 -6.49 -16.41 20.51
C ASP A 235 -7.15 -15.74 19.31
N ASN A 236 -7.39 -14.43 19.42
CA ASN A 236 -7.80 -13.62 18.29
C ASN A 236 -6.58 -13.32 17.41
N ILE A 237 -6.65 -13.70 16.15
CA ILE A 237 -5.55 -13.52 15.20
C ILE A 237 -5.96 -12.67 14.02
N GLU A 238 -4.97 -11.99 13.45
CA GLU A 238 -5.08 -11.24 12.21
C GLU A 238 -4.24 -11.93 11.14
N ILE A 239 -4.87 -12.25 10.01
CA ILE A 239 -4.22 -12.80 8.83
C ILE A 239 -4.27 -11.75 7.72
N ARG A 240 -3.12 -11.45 7.13
CA ARG A 240 -2.99 -10.56 5.97
C ARG A 240 -2.49 -11.29 4.76
N ASP A 241 -2.90 -10.81 3.59
CA ASP A 241 -2.49 -11.34 2.29
C ASP A 241 -2.77 -12.85 2.16
N GLY A 242 -3.90 -13.30 2.73
CA GLY A 242 -4.44 -14.63 2.52
C GLY A 242 -5.15 -14.70 1.17
N TYR A 243 -5.31 -15.90 0.62
CA TYR A 243 -6.05 -16.07 -0.63
C TYR A 243 -6.87 -17.36 -0.63
N THR A 244 -7.99 -17.37 -1.34
CA THR A 244 -8.78 -18.57 -1.61
C THR A 244 -8.52 -19.09 -3.01
N LYS A 245 -8.57 -20.40 -3.20
CA LYS A 245 -8.39 -21.00 -4.52
C LYS A 245 -9.67 -20.89 -5.37
N PRO A 246 -9.58 -20.91 -6.71
CA PRO A 246 -10.75 -20.89 -7.59
C PRO A 246 -11.57 -22.20 -7.60
N ASP A 247 -11.03 -23.30 -7.07
CA ASP A 247 -11.56 -24.66 -7.18
C ASP A 247 -12.68 -24.99 -6.18
N ASN A 248 -13.45 -23.97 -5.79
CA ASN A 248 -14.65 -24.04 -4.95
C ASN A 248 -14.42 -24.33 -3.46
N SER A 249 -13.17 -24.35 -2.98
CA SER A 249 -12.86 -24.36 -1.56
C SER A 249 -12.66 -22.92 -1.06
N ALA A 250 -13.56 -22.41 -0.21
CA ALA A 250 -13.38 -21.11 0.48
C ALA A 250 -12.33 -21.19 1.60
N GLU A 251 -11.34 -22.09 1.48
CA GLU A 251 -10.23 -22.23 2.40
C GLU A 251 -9.22 -21.11 2.16
N ILE A 252 -8.81 -20.45 3.24
CA ILE A 252 -7.83 -19.37 3.18
C ILE A 252 -6.43 -20.00 3.20
N HIS A 253 -5.62 -19.74 2.20
CA HIS A 253 -4.23 -20.13 2.15
C HIS A 253 -3.32 -18.96 2.53
N VAL A 254 -2.35 -19.21 3.41
CA VAL A 254 -1.34 -18.24 3.84
C VAL A 254 0.04 -18.74 3.41
N GLY A 255 0.46 -18.26 2.23
CA GLY A 255 1.73 -18.60 1.60
C GLY A 255 2.90 -17.73 2.06
N SER A 256 3.95 -17.63 1.22
CA SER A 256 5.16 -16.85 1.54
C SER A 256 4.92 -15.35 1.69
N ARG A 257 3.92 -14.80 0.98
CA ARG A 257 3.52 -13.38 1.06
C ARG A 257 2.60 -13.07 2.24
N GLY A 258 1.94 -14.10 2.79
CA GLY A 258 0.97 -13.98 3.86
C GLY A 258 1.61 -13.72 5.23
N LYS A 259 0.89 -13.02 6.10
CA LYS A 259 1.30 -12.75 7.48
C LYS A 259 0.22 -13.22 8.45
N ILE A 260 0.64 -13.71 9.61
CA ILE A 260 -0.25 -14.03 10.74
C ILE A 260 0.32 -13.37 11.99
N LYS A 261 -0.53 -12.78 12.83
CA LYS A 261 -0.15 -12.25 14.15
C LYS A 261 -1.30 -12.36 15.13
N LYS A 262 -0.97 -12.44 16.42
CA LYS A 262 -1.94 -12.29 17.51
C LYS A 262 -2.38 -10.83 17.62
N ARG A 263 -3.66 -10.61 17.92
CA ARG A 263 -4.24 -9.29 18.18
C ARG A 263 -4.34 -9.00 19.68
#